data_AF-A0A8B6CTU6-F1
#
_entry.id   AF-A0A8B6CTU6-F1
#
_cell.length_a   1.000
_cell.length_b   1.000
_cell.length_c   1.000
_cell.angle_alpha   90.00
_cell.angle_beta   90.00
_cell.angle_gamma   90.00
#
_symmetry.space_group_name_H-M   'P 1'
#
loop_
_entity.id
_entity.type
_entity.pdbx_description
1 polymer ?
#
loop_
_entity_poly.entity_id
_entity_poly.type
_entity_poly.pdbx_seq_one_letter_code
_entity_poly.pdbx_strand_id
1 'polypeptide(L)'
;MNDRKRKAKDLPFTNGNGAHILKKNNSEVSFGQPVVEEEDLLSDGISSTQESNSGGTGEQSWSADHLAKKLKEIGLSEVAQKFKEHNISGAVLDMITEEQLTTMGIDKIGDRLEVLKFIRGISEEHKRKVFNDPVHGHTEIHPLCVKIIDTPQFQRLRYLKQLGACYFVYPGAGHNRFEHCIGVCHLAGQLARTLKKRQPELDITNKDVLCVEIAGLCHDLGHGPFSHLFDGKFIPTVRPELKWKHEDASVKMFDYLIEENELRKEFERFGLTEQDITFVKEQIAGPVKKNKN
;
A
#
# COMPACT_ATOMS: atom_id res chain seq x y z
N MET A 1 -60.31 -26.62 -5.49
CA MET A 1 -59.73 -26.89 -6.82
C MET A 1 -58.20 -26.85 -6.66
N ASN A 2 -57.59 -28.03 -6.44
CA ASN A 2 -56.16 -28.43 -6.35
C ASN A 2 -55.22 -27.52 -5.54
N ASP A 3 -54.67 -27.85 -4.35
CA ASP A 3 -54.18 -29.07 -3.70
C ASP A 3 -53.17 -29.89 -4.52
N ARG A 4 -51.86 -29.74 -4.21
CA ARG A 4 -50.80 -30.72 -4.52
C ARG A 4 -49.79 -30.81 -3.38
N LYS A 5 -49.99 -31.85 -2.55
CA LYS A 5 -49.01 -32.43 -1.62
C LYS A 5 -47.96 -33.28 -2.37
N ARG A 6 -46.71 -33.17 -1.87
CA ARG A 6 -45.60 -34.14 -1.72
C ARG A 6 -45.49 -35.33 -2.70
N LYS A 7 -44.26 -35.53 -3.22
CA LYS A 7 -43.56 -36.85 -3.17
C LYS A 7 -42.05 -36.64 -3.02
N ALA A 8 -41.52 -36.96 -1.83
CA ALA A 8 -40.14 -37.35 -1.65
C ALA A 8 -39.97 -38.76 -2.24
N LYS A 9 -38.84 -39.01 -2.91
CA LYS A 9 -38.43 -40.34 -3.35
C LYS A 9 -37.11 -40.67 -2.68
N ASP A 10 -37.16 -41.66 -1.82
CA ASP A 10 -36.03 -42.38 -1.25
C ASP A 10 -35.22 -43.08 -2.35
N LEU A 11 -33.89 -43.04 -2.24
CA LEU A 11 -32.97 -43.94 -2.93
C LEU A 11 -31.91 -44.45 -1.92
N PRO A 12 -31.45 -45.70 -2.07
CA PRO A 12 -31.10 -46.54 -0.93
C PRO A 12 -29.63 -46.47 -0.50
N PHE A 13 -29.44 -46.72 0.80
CA PHE A 13 -28.19 -47.17 1.41
C PHE A 13 -27.73 -48.49 0.80
N THR A 14 -26.45 -48.58 0.43
CA THR A 14 -25.74 -49.85 0.31
C THR A 14 -24.49 -49.81 1.19
N ASN A 15 -24.50 -50.64 2.23
CA ASN A 15 -23.32 -51.06 2.99
C ASN A 15 -22.41 -51.92 2.09
N GLY A 16 -21.11 -51.63 2.11
CA GLY A 16 -20.08 -52.45 1.49
C GLY A 16 -18.78 -52.35 2.27
N ASN A 17 -18.53 -53.36 3.11
CA ASN A 17 -17.31 -53.58 3.87
C ASN A 17 -16.08 -53.66 2.95
N GLY A 18 -14.98 -53.05 3.36
CA GLY A 18 -13.68 -53.18 2.71
C GLY A 18 -12.55 -52.63 3.59
N ALA A 19 -12.26 -53.32 4.69
CA ALA A 19 -11.03 -53.12 5.45
C ALA A 19 -9.89 -53.95 4.81
N HIS A 20 -8.78 -53.31 4.45
CA HIS A 20 -7.41 -53.88 4.48
C HIS A 20 -6.39 -52.74 4.25
N ILE A 21 -5.68 -52.30 5.30
CA ILE A 21 -4.30 -52.65 5.69
C ILE A 21 -3.20 -51.83 4.97
N LEU A 22 -2.58 -50.96 5.78
CA LEU A 22 -1.16 -50.54 5.87
C LEU A 22 -0.39 -50.15 4.58
N LYS A 23 0.08 -48.89 4.56
CA LYS A 23 1.52 -48.60 4.78
C LYS A 23 1.75 -47.12 5.12
N LYS A 24 2.38 -46.94 6.29
CA LYS A 24 3.03 -45.71 6.74
C LYS A 24 4.14 -45.32 5.76
N ASN A 25 4.27 -44.05 5.44
CA ASN A 25 5.56 -43.44 5.12
C ASN A 25 5.69 -42.17 5.97
N ASN A 26 6.30 -42.34 7.15
CA ASN A 26 6.97 -41.28 7.86
C ASN A 26 8.25 -40.97 7.07
N SER A 27 8.41 -39.73 6.64
CA SER A 27 9.73 -39.14 6.44
C SER A 27 9.81 -37.92 7.34
N GLU A 28 10.41 -38.13 8.50
CA GLU A 28 10.92 -37.10 9.39
C GLU A 28 11.88 -36.21 8.59
N VAL A 29 11.64 -34.90 8.60
CA VAL A 29 12.61 -33.91 8.12
C VAL A 29 13.32 -33.37 9.35
N SER A 30 14.54 -33.86 9.58
CA SER A 30 15.44 -33.40 10.63
C SER A 30 15.98 -32.01 10.31
N PHE A 31 15.83 -31.09 11.26
CA PHE A 31 16.50 -29.79 11.26
C PHE A 31 18.01 -29.98 11.45
N GLY A 32 18.80 -29.58 10.46
CA GLY A 32 20.26 -29.47 10.57
C GLY A 32 20.67 -28.01 10.78
N GLN A 33 21.30 -27.71 11.91
CA GLN A 33 22.11 -26.50 12.11
C GLN A 33 23.51 -26.70 11.52
N PRO A 34 24.17 -25.63 11.05
CA PRO A 34 25.62 -25.45 11.20
C PRO A 34 25.87 -24.20 12.07
N VAL A 35 26.43 -24.37 13.27
CA VAL A 35 27.86 -24.22 13.62
C VAL A 35 28.41 -22.85 13.23
N VAL A 36 28.65 -22.04 14.28
CA VAL A 36 29.29 -20.72 14.26
C VAL A 36 30.80 -20.95 14.32
N GLU A 37 31.55 -20.38 13.38
CA GLU A 37 32.99 -20.16 13.53
C GLU A 37 33.23 -18.65 13.56
N GLU A 38 33.70 -18.19 14.73
CA GLU A 38 34.23 -16.86 15.02
C GLU A 38 35.69 -16.81 14.52
N GLU A 39 36.02 -15.85 13.66
CA GLU A 39 37.40 -15.35 13.54
C GLU A 39 37.41 -13.82 13.35
N ASP A 40 38.25 -13.18 14.15
CA ASP A 40 38.54 -11.75 14.29
C ASP A 40 39.08 -11.09 13.02
N LEU A 41 38.55 -9.92 12.64
CA LEU A 41 39.33 -8.87 11.95
C LEU A 41 38.80 -7.47 12.30
N LEU A 42 39.40 -6.86 13.34
CA LEU A 42 39.40 -5.42 13.60
C LEU A 42 40.66 -4.82 12.97
N SER A 43 40.50 -4.07 11.87
CA SER A 43 41.24 -2.84 11.51
C SER A 43 41.17 -2.61 9.99
N ASP A 44 40.47 -1.57 9.55
CA ASP A 44 41.03 -0.52 8.67
C ASP A 44 39.93 0.39 8.08
N GLY A 45 40.28 1.66 7.97
CA GLY A 45 39.39 2.78 7.69
C GLY A 45 38.63 2.71 6.37
N ILE A 46 37.44 3.32 6.37
CA ILE A 46 36.56 3.41 5.20
C ILE A 46 37.16 4.38 4.19
N SER A 47 37.90 3.82 3.24
CA SER A 47 38.11 4.37 1.90
C SER A 47 36.97 3.90 1.00
N SER A 48 36.46 4.83 0.20
CA SER A 48 35.34 4.67 -0.72
C SER A 48 35.44 3.42 -1.62
N THR A 49 34.59 2.43 -1.39
CA THR A 49 34.22 1.41 -2.38
C THR A 49 32.73 1.11 -2.26
N GLN A 50 32.04 1.11 -3.41
CA GLN A 50 30.64 0.75 -3.51
C GLN A 50 30.50 -0.75 -3.26
N GLU A 51 29.92 -1.12 -2.12
CA GLU A 51 29.29 -2.42 -1.92
C GLU A 51 27.78 -2.25 -1.78
N SER A 52 27.08 -3.04 -2.59
CA SER A 52 25.64 -3.05 -2.72
C SER A 52 25.01 -3.82 -1.56
N ASN A 53 24.67 -3.10 -0.49
CA ASN A 53 23.83 -3.66 0.56
C ASN A 53 22.35 -3.48 0.18
N SER A 54 21.71 -4.58 -0.20
CA SER A 54 20.29 -4.68 -0.52
C SER A 54 19.45 -4.51 0.74
N GLY A 55 18.84 -3.34 0.95
CA GLY A 55 17.90 -3.14 2.06
C GLY A 55 17.34 -1.73 2.26
N GLY A 56 17.69 -0.74 1.43
CA GLY A 56 17.13 0.62 1.54
C GLY A 56 15.91 0.81 0.66
N THR A 57 14.75 1.04 1.27
CA THR A 57 13.54 1.51 0.58
C THR A 57 13.85 2.83 -0.11
N GLY A 58 13.87 2.81 -1.44
CA GLY A 58 13.97 4.02 -2.26
C GLY A 58 12.69 4.84 -2.18
N GLU A 59 12.36 5.35 -0.99
CA GLU A 59 11.35 6.38 -0.77
C GLU A 59 11.95 7.74 -1.14
N GLN A 60 11.12 8.75 -1.39
CA GLN A 60 11.56 10.08 -1.79
C GLN A 60 12.44 10.71 -0.70
N SER A 61 13.74 10.42 -0.77
CA SER A 61 14.77 11.02 0.04
C SER A 61 14.66 12.54 -0.11
N TRP A 62 14.34 13.22 0.97
CA TRP A 62 14.40 14.68 1.03
C TRP A 62 15.77 15.12 0.51
N SER A 63 15.80 16.02 -0.48
CA SER A 63 17.07 16.60 -0.90
C SER A 63 17.74 17.29 0.28
N ALA A 64 19.06 17.45 0.25
CA ALA A 64 19.78 18.16 1.29
C ALA A 64 19.20 19.57 1.54
N ASP A 65 18.73 20.24 0.48
CA ASP A 65 18.08 21.54 0.58
C ASP A 65 16.72 21.49 1.28
N HIS A 66 15.88 20.49 0.97
CA HIS A 66 14.60 20.33 1.63
C HIS A 66 14.80 20.03 3.12
N LEU A 67 15.68 19.09 3.42
CA LEU A 67 16.01 18.70 4.79
C LEU A 67 16.56 19.88 5.59
N ALA A 68 17.48 20.65 5.02
CA ALA A 68 18.00 21.87 5.63
C ALA A 68 16.89 22.91 5.88
N LYS A 69 15.93 23.07 4.96
CA LYS A 69 14.78 23.98 5.18
C LYS A 69 13.95 23.54 6.39
N LYS A 70 13.66 22.24 6.51
CA LYS A 70 12.87 21.68 7.62
C LYS A 70 13.58 21.81 8.96
N LEU A 71 14.89 21.56 9.00
CA LEU A 71 15.72 21.79 10.18
C LEU A 71 15.72 23.26 10.62
N LYS A 72 15.73 24.22 9.68
CA LYS A 72 15.59 25.65 9.99
C LYS A 72 14.22 26.00 10.59
N GLU A 73 13.14 25.42 10.06
CA GLU A 73 11.78 25.63 10.56
C GLU A 73 11.62 25.24 12.03
N ILE A 74 12.37 24.24 12.50
CA ILE A 74 12.40 23.81 13.91
C ILE A 74 13.49 24.49 14.75
N GLY A 75 14.13 25.55 14.23
CA GLY A 75 15.12 26.34 14.96
C GLY A 75 16.57 25.85 14.89
N LEU A 76 16.84 24.75 14.17
CA LEU A 76 18.17 24.14 14.07
C LEU A 76 18.97 24.68 12.87
N SER A 77 19.16 26.00 12.82
CA SER A 77 19.78 26.67 11.65
C SER A 77 21.26 26.31 11.45
N GLU A 78 22.05 26.18 12.53
CA GLU A 78 23.45 25.77 12.47
C GLU A 78 23.58 24.32 11.96
N VAL A 79 22.76 23.41 12.49
CA VAL A 79 22.66 22.02 12.02
C VAL A 79 22.25 21.95 10.55
N ALA A 80 21.24 22.72 10.15
CA ALA A 80 20.78 22.74 8.76
C ALA A 80 21.90 23.10 7.78
N GLN A 81 22.79 24.02 8.18
CA GLN A 81 23.96 24.36 7.39
C GLN A 81 24.96 23.19 7.33
N LYS A 82 25.24 22.53 8.46
CA LYS A 82 26.10 21.34 8.51
C LYS A 82 25.59 20.19 7.65
N PHE A 83 24.28 19.92 7.70
CA PHE A 83 23.64 18.91 6.87
C PHE A 83 23.78 19.23 5.38
N LYS A 84 23.65 20.52 5.01
CA LYS A 84 23.85 20.96 3.64
C LYS A 84 25.31 20.88 3.19
N GLU A 85 26.26 21.27 4.04
CA GLU A 85 27.71 21.16 3.80
C GLU A 85 28.14 19.71 3.53
N HIS A 86 27.58 18.76 4.29
CA HIS A 86 27.86 17.32 4.14
C HIS A 86 26.93 16.63 3.13
N ASN A 87 26.08 17.37 2.42
CA ASN A 87 25.11 16.86 1.45
C ASN A 87 24.23 15.72 1.99
N ILE A 88 23.82 15.81 3.25
CA ILE A 88 22.95 14.84 3.91
C ILE A 88 21.56 14.93 3.31
N SER A 89 21.06 13.80 2.80
CA SER A 89 19.71 13.68 2.25
C SER A 89 18.86 12.72 3.09
N GLY A 90 17.55 12.67 2.82
CA GLY A 90 16.61 11.74 3.45
C GLY A 90 17.03 10.27 3.39
N ALA A 91 17.78 9.87 2.35
CA ALA A 91 18.19 8.50 2.07
C ALA A 91 19.10 7.90 3.14
N VAL A 92 19.81 8.75 3.88
CA VAL A 92 20.77 8.33 4.91
C VAL A 92 20.31 8.71 6.31
N LEU A 93 19.14 9.35 6.46
CA LEU A 93 18.69 9.88 7.75
C LEU A 93 18.57 8.80 8.82
N ASP A 94 18.02 7.63 8.47
CA ASP A 94 17.86 6.51 9.42
C ASP A 94 19.19 5.90 9.86
N MET A 95 20.29 6.21 9.16
CA MET A 95 21.64 5.74 9.49
C MET A 95 22.41 6.72 10.37
N ILE A 96 21.89 7.94 10.59
CA ILE A 96 22.58 8.98 11.35
C ILE A 96 22.63 8.63 12.83
N THR A 97 23.85 8.46 13.35
CA THR A 97 24.12 8.23 14.77
C THR A 97 24.55 9.50 15.49
N GLU A 98 24.51 9.49 16.82
CA GLU A 98 25.02 10.61 17.61
C GLU A 98 26.51 10.89 17.34
N GLU A 99 27.32 9.83 17.19
CA GLU A 99 28.74 9.93 16.86
C GLU A 99 28.97 10.65 15.53
N GLN A 100 28.21 10.30 14.49
CA GLN A 100 28.30 10.96 13.19
C GLN A 100 27.91 12.44 13.26
N LEU A 101 26.90 12.80 14.06
CA LEU A 101 26.54 14.20 14.29
C LEU A 101 27.70 14.97 14.94
N THR A 102 28.42 14.36 15.88
CA THR A 102 29.64 14.94 16.45
C THR A 102 30.74 15.09 15.41
N THR A 103 30.97 14.08 14.56
CA THR A 103 31.96 14.18 13.46
C THR A 103 31.63 15.30 12.47
N MET A 104 30.34 15.61 12.25
CA MET A 104 29.89 16.73 11.42
C MET A 104 30.06 18.11 12.10
N GLY A 105 30.54 18.16 13.35
CA GLY A 105 30.73 19.38 14.14
C GLY A 105 29.47 19.87 14.85
N ILE A 106 28.53 18.97 15.18
CA ILE A 106 27.34 19.27 15.99
C ILE A 106 27.62 18.86 17.44
N ASP A 107 28.35 19.70 18.16
CA ASP A 107 28.90 19.38 19.49
C ASP A 107 27.90 19.58 20.64
N LYS A 108 26.88 20.42 20.44
CA LYS A 108 25.84 20.68 21.46
C LYS A 108 24.94 19.44 21.59
N ILE A 109 24.94 18.81 22.77
CA ILE A 109 24.10 17.63 23.08
C ILE A 109 22.61 17.92 22.79
N GLY A 110 22.12 19.10 23.17
CA GLY A 110 20.73 19.50 22.93
C GLY A 110 20.35 19.48 21.45
N ASP A 111 21.20 20.01 20.58
CA ASP A 111 20.97 20.03 19.14
C ASP A 111 20.98 18.61 18.56
N ARG A 112 21.92 17.75 18.98
CA ARG A 112 21.95 16.34 18.55
C ARG A 112 20.68 15.60 18.94
N LEU A 113 20.18 15.79 20.17
CA LEU A 113 18.95 15.15 20.62
C LEU A 113 17.73 15.61 19.83
N GLU A 114 17.61 16.91 19.54
CA GLU A 114 16.51 17.44 18.72
C GLU A 114 16.59 16.94 17.27
N VAL A 115 17.79 16.84 16.68
CA VAL A 115 17.99 16.22 15.36
C VAL A 115 17.56 14.77 15.35
N LEU A 116 18.01 13.95 16.31
CA LEU A 116 17.65 12.54 16.38
C LEU A 116 16.14 12.35 16.59
N LYS A 117 15.52 13.22 17.40
CA LYS A 117 14.06 13.23 17.59
C LYS A 117 13.33 13.60 16.30
N PHE A 118 13.82 14.59 15.57
CA PHE A 118 13.30 14.99 14.27
C PHE A 118 13.41 13.86 13.24
N ILE A 119 14.57 13.21 13.15
CA ILE A 119 14.82 12.06 12.25
C ILE A 119 13.85 10.92 12.56
N ARG A 120 13.71 10.55 13.84
CA ARG A 120 12.74 9.52 14.26
C ARG A 120 11.31 9.89 13.88
N GLY A 121 10.95 11.16 14.03
CA GLY A 121 9.65 11.67 13.61
C GLY A 121 9.38 11.48 12.11
N ILE A 122 10.38 11.77 11.27
CA ILE A 122 10.29 11.53 9.82
C ILE A 122 10.19 10.04 9.52
N SER A 123 11.00 9.21 10.17
CA SER A 123 11.02 7.75 9.95
C SER A 123 9.67 7.11 10.26
N GLU A 124 9.07 7.43 11.41
CA GLU A 124 7.74 6.92 11.77
C GLU A 124 6.62 7.47 10.87
N GLU A 125 6.77 8.67 10.32
CA GLU A 125 5.81 9.25 9.38
C GLU A 125 5.79 8.52 8.02
N HIS A 126 6.95 8.06 7.56
CA HIS A 126 7.10 7.38 6.26
C HIS A 126 6.97 5.86 6.38
N LYS A 127 6.90 5.34 7.60
CA LYS A 127 6.80 3.91 7.89
C LYS A 127 5.55 3.29 7.26
N ARG A 128 5.78 2.44 6.26
CA ARG A 128 4.71 1.66 5.63
C ARG A 128 4.06 0.71 6.65
N LYS A 129 2.74 0.58 6.56
CA LYS A 129 1.96 -0.32 7.41
C LYS A 129 1.87 -1.70 6.75
N VAL A 130 2.12 -2.75 7.51
CA VAL A 130 2.02 -4.14 7.03
C VAL A 130 0.60 -4.66 7.23
N PHE A 131 0.00 -5.18 6.15
CA PHE A 131 -1.23 -5.97 6.18
C PHE A 131 -0.91 -7.43 5.87
N ASN A 132 -1.50 -8.35 6.63
CA ASN A 132 -1.41 -9.78 6.34
C ASN A 132 -2.61 -10.18 5.48
N ASP A 133 -2.33 -10.47 4.21
CA ASP A 133 -3.32 -10.84 3.20
C ASP A 133 -3.16 -12.34 2.84
N PRO A 134 -4.24 -13.14 2.80
CA PRO A 134 -4.14 -14.58 2.53
C PRO A 134 -3.74 -14.92 1.08
N VAL A 135 -3.87 -13.97 0.14
CA VAL A 135 -3.51 -14.14 -1.28
C VAL A 135 -2.07 -13.64 -1.52
N HIS A 136 -1.70 -12.52 -0.92
CA HIS A 136 -0.42 -11.84 -1.20
C HIS A 136 0.61 -11.92 -0.06
N GLY A 137 0.26 -12.52 1.09
CA GLY A 137 1.10 -12.56 2.28
C GLY A 137 1.23 -11.20 2.94
N HIS A 138 2.42 -10.87 3.43
CA HIS A 138 2.69 -9.57 4.02
C HIS A 138 2.78 -8.49 2.94
N THR A 139 1.92 -7.48 3.02
CA THR A 139 1.84 -6.38 2.06
C THR A 139 2.11 -5.04 2.76
N GLU A 140 3.05 -4.28 2.25
CA GLU A 140 3.42 -2.97 2.79
C GLU A 140 2.67 -1.83 2.08
N ILE A 141 1.86 -1.11 2.84
CA ILE A 141 1.01 -0.02 2.34
C ILE A 141 1.56 1.32 2.78
N HIS A 142 1.69 2.24 1.83
CA HIS A 142 2.19 3.60 2.06
C HIS A 142 1.32 4.35 3.08
N PRO A 143 1.89 5.18 3.99
CA PRO A 143 1.12 5.92 4.99
C PRO A 143 -0.04 6.75 4.44
N LEU A 144 0.14 7.41 3.28
CA LEU A 144 -0.95 8.12 2.61
C LEU A 144 -2.11 7.18 2.20
N CYS A 145 -1.79 6.00 1.68
CA CYS A 145 -2.78 4.98 1.36
C CYS A 145 -3.50 4.49 2.63
N VAL A 146 -2.79 4.36 3.76
CA VAL A 146 -3.40 4.04 5.06
C VAL A 146 -4.38 5.13 5.50
N LYS A 147 -4.02 6.41 5.35
CA LYS A 147 -4.93 7.54 5.64
C LYS A 147 -6.20 7.47 4.79
N ILE A 148 -6.09 7.08 3.51
CA ILE A 148 -7.25 6.84 2.63
C ILE A 148 -8.07 5.64 3.11
N ILE A 149 -7.41 4.53 3.45
CA ILE A 149 -8.06 3.31 3.95
C ILE A 149 -8.87 3.61 5.21
N ASP A 150 -8.34 4.40 6.12
CA ASP A 150 -8.95 4.72 7.43
C ASP A 150 -10.04 5.81 7.35
N THR A 151 -10.64 6.02 6.18
CA THR A 151 -11.81 6.90 5.98
C THR A 151 -13.12 6.11 5.91
N PRO A 152 -14.27 6.70 6.31
CA PRO A 152 -15.58 6.05 6.14
C PRO A 152 -15.88 5.63 4.69
N GLN A 153 -15.47 6.45 3.72
CA GLN A 153 -15.70 6.25 2.29
C GLN A 153 -15.02 4.97 1.79
N PHE A 154 -13.82 4.66 2.29
CA PHE A 154 -13.11 3.42 1.97
C PHE A 154 -13.55 2.25 2.87
N GLN A 155 -13.68 2.45 4.18
CA GLN A 155 -14.11 1.40 5.13
C GLN A 155 -15.47 0.79 4.77
N ARG A 156 -16.35 1.54 4.09
CA ARG A 156 -17.64 1.01 3.63
C ARG A 156 -17.49 -0.21 2.72
N LEU A 157 -16.37 -0.36 2.01
CA LEU A 157 -16.11 -1.49 1.10
C LEU A 157 -16.08 -2.83 1.84
N ARG A 158 -15.91 -2.83 3.18
CA ARG A 158 -16.03 -4.04 4.02
C ARG A 158 -17.42 -4.67 3.98
N TYR A 159 -18.43 -3.90 3.58
CA TYR A 159 -19.82 -4.33 3.57
C TYR A 159 -20.32 -4.69 2.15
N LEU A 160 -19.44 -4.68 1.14
CA LEU A 160 -19.80 -4.94 -0.25
C LEU A 160 -19.14 -6.24 -0.74
N LYS A 161 -19.94 -7.31 -0.85
CA LYS A 161 -19.47 -8.62 -1.36
C LYS A 161 -18.89 -8.46 -2.77
N GLN A 162 -17.67 -8.96 -2.98
CA GLN A 162 -16.98 -8.89 -4.26
C GLN A 162 -17.83 -9.48 -5.38
N LEU A 163 -18.33 -10.71 -5.15
CA LEU A 163 -19.14 -11.46 -6.11
C LEU A 163 -20.65 -11.32 -5.88
N GLY A 164 -21.08 -10.33 -5.07
CA GLY A 164 -22.48 -10.05 -4.82
C GLY A 164 -23.28 -11.29 -4.39
N ALA A 165 -24.33 -11.61 -5.15
CA ALA A 165 -25.23 -12.72 -4.86
C ALA A 165 -24.59 -14.11 -5.01
N CYS A 166 -23.42 -14.24 -5.66
CA CYS A 166 -22.72 -15.52 -5.76
C CYS A 166 -22.38 -16.11 -4.39
N TYR A 167 -22.26 -15.29 -3.34
CA TYR A 167 -22.07 -15.77 -1.97
C TYR A 167 -23.19 -16.72 -1.50
N PHE A 168 -24.43 -16.56 -2.01
CA PHE A 168 -25.55 -17.46 -1.70
C PHE A 168 -25.46 -18.82 -2.40
N VAL A 169 -24.56 -18.96 -3.36
CA VAL A 169 -24.30 -20.22 -4.10
C VAL A 169 -22.97 -20.83 -3.68
N TYR A 170 -21.96 -19.99 -3.46
CA TYR A 170 -20.60 -20.38 -3.11
C TYR A 170 -20.25 -19.81 -1.72
N PRO A 171 -20.37 -20.59 -0.65
CA PRO A 171 -20.14 -20.10 0.72
C PRO A 171 -18.70 -19.63 0.96
N GLY A 172 -17.73 -20.11 0.17
CA GLY A 172 -16.34 -19.63 0.19
C GLY A 172 -16.15 -18.22 -0.41
N ALA A 173 -17.11 -17.70 -1.17
CA ALA A 173 -17.07 -16.36 -1.73
C ALA A 173 -17.47 -15.29 -0.70
N GLY A 174 -16.95 -15.40 0.52
CA GLY A 174 -17.27 -14.52 1.65
C GLY A 174 -16.56 -13.16 1.62
N HIS A 175 -15.64 -12.95 0.67
CA HIS A 175 -14.81 -11.75 0.56
C HIS A 175 -15.57 -10.53 0.03
N ASN A 176 -15.09 -9.35 0.38
CA ASN A 176 -15.63 -8.05 0.03
C ASN A 176 -14.64 -7.24 -0.82
N ARG A 177 -15.10 -6.09 -1.33
CA ARG A 177 -14.30 -5.17 -2.14
C ARG A 177 -13.11 -4.58 -1.36
N PHE A 178 -13.19 -4.50 -0.03
CA PHE A 178 -12.15 -3.89 0.82
C PHE A 178 -10.78 -4.57 0.67
N GLU A 179 -10.70 -5.88 0.92
CA GLU A 179 -9.45 -6.65 0.81
C GLU A 179 -8.96 -6.71 -0.63
N HIS A 180 -9.88 -6.76 -1.60
CA HIS A 180 -9.54 -6.70 -3.01
C HIS A 180 -8.82 -5.38 -3.36
N CYS A 181 -9.35 -4.23 -2.95
CA CYS A 181 -8.74 -2.92 -3.17
C CYS A 181 -7.32 -2.82 -2.59
N ILE A 182 -7.08 -3.39 -1.39
CA ILE A 182 -5.74 -3.43 -0.78
C ILE A 182 -4.81 -4.31 -1.63
N GLY A 183 -5.27 -5.47 -2.10
CA GLY A 183 -4.52 -6.33 -3.02
C GLY A 183 -4.16 -5.63 -4.33
N VAL A 184 -5.11 -4.88 -4.94
CA VAL A 184 -4.84 -4.12 -6.17
C VAL A 184 -3.85 -2.99 -5.93
N CYS A 185 -3.97 -2.25 -4.82
CA CYS A 185 -2.97 -1.25 -4.41
C CYS A 185 -1.56 -1.87 -4.36
N HIS A 186 -1.44 -3.03 -3.73
CA HIS A 186 -0.16 -3.74 -3.60
C HIS A 186 0.42 -4.15 -4.95
N LEU A 187 -0.37 -4.83 -5.79
CA LEU A 187 0.07 -5.29 -7.11
C LEU A 187 0.40 -4.13 -8.06
N ALA A 188 -0.39 -3.06 -8.04
CA ALA A 188 -0.15 -1.86 -8.83
C ALA A 188 1.21 -1.23 -8.47
N GLY A 189 1.48 -1.09 -7.17
CA GLY A 189 2.76 -0.61 -6.67
C GLY A 189 3.94 -1.52 -7.02
N GLN A 190 3.77 -2.85 -6.89
CA GLN A 190 4.81 -3.81 -7.26
C GLN A 190 5.18 -3.73 -8.74
N LEU A 191 4.18 -3.64 -9.62
CA LEU A 191 4.40 -3.49 -11.06
C LEU A 191 5.15 -2.19 -11.36
N ALA A 192 4.66 -1.05 -10.85
CA ALA A 192 5.26 0.26 -11.09
C ALA A 192 6.71 0.33 -10.59
N ARG A 193 6.99 -0.18 -9.37
CA ARG A 193 8.37 -0.28 -8.84
C ARG A 193 9.26 -1.19 -9.68
N THR A 194 8.72 -2.30 -10.17
CA THR A 194 9.48 -3.24 -11.00
C THR A 194 9.88 -2.59 -12.33
N LEU A 195 8.96 -1.88 -12.98
CA LEU A 195 9.24 -1.14 -14.22
C LEU A 195 10.27 -0.04 -13.97
N LYS A 196 10.07 0.76 -12.92
CA LYS A 196 11.04 1.79 -12.49
C LYS A 196 12.45 1.22 -12.31
N LYS A 197 12.59 0.07 -11.65
CA LYS A 197 13.89 -0.56 -11.40
C LYS A 197 14.53 -1.14 -12.66
N ARG A 198 13.72 -1.75 -13.53
CA ARG A 198 14.22 -2.49 -14.71
C ARG A 198 14.46 -1.59 -15.92
N GLN A 199 13.81 -0.44 -15.97
CA GLN A 199 13.88 0.51 -17.08
C GLN A 199 14.03 1.94 -16.55
N PRO A 200 15.21 2.30 -15.99
CA PRO A 200 15.45 3.63 -15.43
C PRO A 200 15.22 4.76 -16.44
N GLU A 201 15.37 4.48 -17.74
CA GLU A 201 15.14 5.42 -18.85
C GLU A 201 13.69 5.88 -19.01
N LEU A 202 12.74 5.23 -18.32
CA LEU A 202 11.33 5.66 -18.30
C LEU A 202 11.08 6.82 -17.32
N ASP A 203 12.09 7.22 -16.53
CA ASP A 203 12.02 8.31 -15.55
C ASP A 203 10.85 8.20 -14.56
N ILE A 204 10.41 6.97 -14.24
CA ILE A 204 9.32 6.72 -13.29
C ILE A 204 9.74 7.18 -11.89
N THR A 205 9.03 8.15 -11.35
CA THR A 205 9.29 8.70 -10.02
C THR A 205 8.55 7.92 -8.93
N ASN A 206 8.93 8.12 -7.66
CA ASN A 206 8.16 7.54 -6.53
C ASN A 206 6.76 8.14 -6.43
N LYS A 207 6.60 9.39 -6.86
CA LYS A 207 5.30 10.04 -6.95
C LYS A 207 4.40 9.31 -7.93
N ASP A 208 4.93 8.92 -9.10
CA ASP A 208 4.18 8.14 -10.09
C ASP A 208 3.76 6.78 -9.53
N VAL A 209 4.67 6.08 -8.85
CA VAL A 209 4.36 4.82 -8.16
C VAL A 209 3.24 5.01 -7.14
N LEU A 210 3.31 6.05 -6.30
CA LEU A 210 2.30 6.33 -5.29
C LEU A 210 0.94 6.67 -5.92
N CYS A 211 0.92 7.44 -7.01
CA CYS A 211 -0.31 7.70 -7.77
C CYS A 211 -0.92 6.40 -8.32
N VAL A 212 -0.10 5.49 -8.84
CA VAL A 212 -0.55 4.18 -9.34
C VAL A 212 -1.09 3.30 -8.19
N GLU A 213 -0.44 3.31 -7.03
CA GLU A 213 -0.93 2.64 -5.81
C GLU A 213 -2.29 3.20 -5.38
N ILE A 214 -2.45 4.52 -5.31
CA ILE A 214 -3.70 5.18 -4.92
C ILE A 214 -4.80 4.89 -5.95
N ALA A 215 -4.50 4.92 -7.25
CA ALA A 215 -5.47 4.55 -8.29
C ALA A 215 -5.94 3.10 -8.14
N GLY A 216 -5.01 2.16 -7.92
CA GLY A 216 -5.35 0.76 -7.67
C GLY A 216 -6.19 0.57 -6.41
N LEU A 217 -5.84 1.27 -5.34
CA LEU A 217 -6.59 1.28 -4.07
C LEU A 217 -8.03 1.77 -4.29
N CYS A 218 -8.19 2.86 -5.04
CA CYS A 218 -9.45 3.58 -5.15
C CYS A 218 -10.34 3.18 -6.32
N HIS A 219 -9.90 2.28 -7.21
CA HIS A 219 -10.62 1.98 -8.46
C HIS A 219 -12.06 1.49 -8.26
N ASP A 220 -12.32 0.80 -7.15
CA ASP A 220 -13.61 0.21 -6.79
C ASP A 220 -14.41 1.04 -5.76
N LEU A 221 -13.95 2.26 -5.43
CA LEU A 221 -14.62 3.15 -4.48
C LEU A 221 -16.06 3.50 -4.86
N GLY A 222 -16.53 3.24 -6.07
CA GLY A 222 -17.86 3.59 -6.55
C GLY A 222 -18.86 2.43 -6.57
N HIS A 223 -18.45 1.23 -6.16
CA HIS A 223 -19.37 0.10 -6.12
C HIS A 223 -20.52 0.31 -5.12
N GLY A 224 -21.70 -0.14 -5.53
CA GLY A 224 -22.92 -0.19 -4.71
C GLY A 224 -23.20 -1.59 -4.14
N PRO A 225 -24.35 -1.77 -3.47
CA PRO A 225 -24.76 -3.05 -2.89
C PRO A 225 -24.72 -4.20 -3.89
N PHE A 226 -24.08 -5.32 -3.52
CA PHE A 226 -23.86 -6.48 -4.38
C PHE A 226 -23.03 -6.21 -5.65
N SER A 227 -22.14 -5.22 -5.59
CA SER A 227 -21.12 -4.94 -6.62
C SER A 227 -21.75 -4.79 -8.02
N HIS A 228 -21.40 -5.67 -8.98
CA HIS A 228 -21.86 -5.56 -10.36
C HIS A 228 -23.38 -5.73 -10.56
N LEU A 229 -24.09 -6.26 -9.55
CA LEU A 229 -25.55 -6.28 -9.60
C LEU A 229 -26.12 -4.85 -9.60
N PHE A 230 -25.48 -3.93 -8.87
CA PHE A 230 -26.00 -2.59 -8.68
C PHE A 230 -25.93 -1.75 -9.97
N ASP A 231 -24.74 -1.60 -10.53
CA ASP A 231 -24.51 -0.81 -11.75
C ASP A 231 -24.92 -1.55 -13.02
N GLY A 232 -24.77 -2.89 -13.06
CA GLY A 232 -25.06 -3.70 -14.24
C GLY A 232 -26.51 -4.14 -14.40
N LYS A 233 -27.31 -4.14 -13.32
CA LYS A 233 -28.72 -4.60 -13.36
C LYS A 233 -29.68 -3.64 -12.68
N PHE A 234 -29.45 -3.29 -11.42
CA PHE A 234 -30.40 -2.50 -10.64
C PHE A 234 -30.59 -1.10 -11.23
N ILE A 235 -29.51 -0.30 -11.33
CA ILE A 235 -29.58 1.07 -11.85
C ILE A 235 -30.17 1.13 -13.26
N PRO A 236 -29.73 0.32 -14.24
CA PRO A 236 -30.34 0.28 -15.57
C PRO A 236 -31.83 -0.08 -15.57
N THR A 237 -32.30 -0.84 -14.55
CA THR A 237 -33.71 -1.21 -14.43
C THR A 237 -34.55 -0.09 -13.84
N VAL A 238 -34.07 0.56 -12.79
CA VAL A 238 -34.85 1.59 -12.05
C VAL A 238 -34.68 3.01 -12.61
N ARG A 239 -33.57 3.27 -13.31
CA ARG A 239 -33.23 4.55 -13.95
C ARG A 239 -32.55 4.32 -15.31
N PRO A 240 -33.29 3.80 -16.32
CA PRO A 240 -32.75 3.43 -17.63
C PRO A 240 -32.12 4.59 -18.41
N GLU A 241 -32.56 5.83 -18.15
CA GLU A 241 -32.02 7.05 -18.73
C GLU A 241 -30.65 7.44 -18.16
N LEU A 242 -30.34 6.98 -16.94
CA LEU A 242 -29.09 7.29 -16.27
C LEU A 242 -27.99 6.33 -16.71
N LYS A 243 -26.99 6.87 -17.42
CA LYS A 243 -25.73 6.16 -17.64
C LYS A 243 -24.90 6.20 -16.35
N TRP A 244 -24.80 5.06 -15.70
CA TRP A 244 -24.06 4.90 -14.46
C TRP A 244 -22.98 3.84 -14.63
N LYS A 245 -21.81 4.13 -14.08
CA LYS A 245 -20.63 3.27 -14.05
C LYS A 245 -20.03 3.37 -12.66
N HIS A 246 -19.59 2.24 -12.10
CA HIS A 246 -18.95 2.28 -10.79
C HIS A 246 -17.63 3.05 -10.85
N GLU A 247 -16.95 3.10 -12.00
CA GLU A 247 -15.72 3.86 -12.23
C GLU A 247 -15.95 5.39 -12.10
N ASP A 248 -17.01 5.91 -12.73
CA ASP A 248 -17.40 7.32 -12.60
C ASP A 248 -17.79 7.67 -11.15
N ALA A 249 -18.41 6.71 -10.46
CA ALA A 249 -18.75 6.83 -9.06
C ALA A 249 -17.53 6.73 -8.13
N SER A 250 -16.51 5.95 -8.51
CA SER A 250 -15.24 5.84 -7.78
C SER A 250 -14.51 7.16 -7.78
N VAL A 251 -14.46 7.86 -8.92
CA VAL A 251 -13.87 9.21 -9.02
C VAL A 251 -14.62 10.20 -8.12
N LYS A 252 -15.96 10.21 -8.16
CA LYS A 252 -16.76 11.09 -7.29
C LYS A 252 -16.59 10.79 -5.81
N MET A 253 -16.52 9.50 -5.45
CA MET A 253 -16.29 9.08 -4.08
C MET A 253 -14.87 9.42 -3.61
N PHE A 254 -13.88 9.33 -4.50
CA PHE A 254 -12.50 9.73 -4.21
C PHE A 254 -12.40 11.23 -3.94
N ASP A 255 -13.08 12.07 -4.72
CA ASP A 255 -13.20 13.51 -4.45
C ASP A 255 -13.84 13.78 -3.09
N TYR A 256 -14.99 13.16 -2.83
CA TYR A 256 -15.68 13.30 -1.56
C TYR A 256 -14.82 12.83 -0.37
N LEU A 257 -14.09 11.73 -0.53
CA LEU A 257 -13.16 11.20 0.47
C LEU A 257 -12.07 12.21 0.79
N ILE A 258 -11.44 12.82 -0.22
CA ILE A 258 -10.38 13.81 -0.02
C ILE A 258 -10.92 15.05 0.70
N GLU A 259 -12.08 15.55 0.29
CA GLU A 259 -12.66 16.78 0.82
C GLU A 259 -13.16 16.62 2.26
N GLU A 260 -13.95 15.58 2.53
CA GLU A 260 -14.58 15.37 3.85
C GLU A 260 -13.55 15.06 4.95
N ASN A 261 -12.42 14.45 4.59
CA ASN A 261 -11.38 14.04 5.54
C ASN A 261 -10.16 14.99 5.53
N GLU A 262 -10.27 16.15 4.88
CA GLU A 262 -9.19 17.15 4.74
C GLU A 262 -7.85 16.59 4.22
N LEU A 263 -7.88 15.54 3.38
CA LEU A 263 -6.66 14.84 2.98
C LEU A 263 -5.81 15.62 1.97
N ARG A 264 -6.29 16.74 1.40
CA ARG A 264 -5.48 17.57 0.47
C ARG A 264 -4.13 17.96 1.08
N LYS A 265 -4.11 18.35 2.35
CA LYS A 265 -2.88 18.70 3.09
C LYS A 265 -1.92 17.51 3.19
N GLU A 266 -2.46 16.30 3.32
CA GLU A 266 -1.65 15.07 3.39
C GLU A 266 -1.10 14.70 2.02
N PHE A 267 -1.87 14.84 0.94
CA PHE A 267 -1.36 14.68 -0.42
C PHE A 267 -0.20 15.65 -0.70
N GLU A 268 -0.39 16.94 -0.38
CA GLU A 268 0.66 17.97 -0.51
C GLU A 268 1.90 17.65 0.34
N ARG A 269 1.69 17.15 1.57
CA ARG A 269 2.77 16.73 2.48
C ARG A 269 3.62 15.61 1.89
N PHE A 270 3.01 14.67 1.17
CA PHE A 270 3.71 13.62 0.42
C PHE A 270 4.12 14.05 -1.01
N GLY A 271 4.05 15.36 -1.32
CA GLY A 271 4.54 15.92 -2.58
C GLY A 271 3.63 15.69 -3.79
N LEU A 272 2.37 15.32 -3.57
CA LEU A 272 1.36 15.17 -4.63
C LEU A 272 0.64 16.50 -4.84
N THR A 273 0.42 16.84 -6.11
CA THR A 273 -0.26 18.06 -6.57
C THR A 273 -1.67 17.75 -7.09
N GLU A 274 -2.46 18.77 -7.42
CA GLU A 274 -3.76 18.60 -8.08
C GLU A 274 -3.66 17.88 -9.44
N GLN A 275 -2.52 18.02 -10.13
CA GLN A 275 -2.26 17.27 -11.36
C GLN A 275 -2.14 15.77 -11.08
N ASP A 276 -1.51 15.40 -9.97
CA ASP A 276 -1.36 14.01 -9.54
C ASP A 276 -2.70 13.41 -9.11
N ILE A 277 -3.53 14.18 -8.40
CA ILE A 277 -4.91 13.79 -8.07
C ILE A 277 -5.73 13.58 -9.36
N THR A 278 -5.57 14.45 -10.36
CA THR A 278 -6.21 14.28 -11.67
C THR A 278 -5.73 13.01 -12.37
N PHE A 279 -4.43 12.74 -12.34
CA PHE A 279 -3.84 11.52 -12.91
C PHE A 279 -4.38 10.25 -12.25
N VAL A 280 -4.57 10.24 -10.93
CA VAL A 280 -5.25 9.13 -10.23
C VAL A 280 -6.65 8.89 -10.77
N LYS A 281 -7.46 9.95 -10.93
CA LYS A 281 -8.83 9.83 -11.45
C LYS A 281 -8.86 9.31 -12.89
N GLU A 282 -7.92 9.76 -13.71
CA GLU A 282 -7.80 9.32 -15.11
C GLU A 282 -7.46 7.83 -15.23
N GLN A 283 -6.66 7.29 -14.31
CA GLN A 283 -6.40 5.85 -14.25
C GLN A 283 -7.64 5.03 -13.89
N ILE A 284 -8.56 5.59 -13.10
CA ILE A 284 -9.78 4.90 -12.65
C ILE A 284 -10.86 4.89 -13.72
N ALA A 285 -11.18 6.06 -14.29
CA ALA A 285 -12.34 6.22 -15.17
C ALA A 285 -11.98 6.54 -16.64
N GLY A 286 -10.68 6.65 -16.95
CA GLY A 286 -10.19 7.14 -18.23
C GLY A 286 -10.11 8.67 -18.29
N PRO A 287 -9.74 9.25 -19.45
CA PRO A 287 -9.49 10.68 -19.59
C PRO A 287 -10.66 11.54 -19.12
N VAL A 288 -10.40 12.51 -18.25
CA VAL A 288 -11.42 13.47 -17.83
C VAL A 288 -11.80 14.28 -19.06
N LYS A 289 -13.08 14.22 -19.46
CA LYS A 289 -13.55 14.99 -20.62
C LYS A 289 -13.34 16.48 -20.33
N LYS A 290 -12.38 17.11 -21.01
CA LYS A 290 -12.32 18.57 -21.07
C LYS A 290 -13.64 19.03 -21.67
N ASN A 291 -14.42 19.79 -20.92
CA ASN A 291 -15.55 20.52 -21.49
C ASN A 291 -14.98 21.36 -22.64
N LYS A 292 -15.41 21.07 -23.87
CA LYS A 292 -15.19 21.97 -24.99
C LYS A 292 -16.03 23.21 -24.68
N ASN A 293 -15.39 24.24 -24.14
CA ASN A 293 -15.93 25.59 -24.16
C ASN A 293 -15.94 26.10 -25.59
#